data_AF-A0A8H9W1Z1-F1
#
_entry.id   AF-A0A8H9W1Z1-F1
#
_cell.length_a   1.000
_cell.length_b   1.000
_cell.length_c   1.000
_cell.angle_alpha   90.00
_cell.angle_beta   90.00
_cell.angle_gamma   90.00
#
_symmetry.space_group_name_H-M   'P 1'
#
loop_
_entity.id
_entity.type
_entity.pdbx_description
1 polymer ?
#
loop_
_entity_poly.entity_id
_entity_poly.type
_entity_poly.pdbx_seq_one_letter_code
_entity_poly.pdbx_strand_id
1 'polypeptide(L)'
;LANYARQRGDMVVIYDRSGEFVKSYYDPSIDKILNPLDARCAAWDLWKECLTQPDFDNTANTLIPMGTKEDPFWQGSGRTIFAEAAYLMRNDPNRSYSKLVDTLLSIKIEKLRTFLRNSPAANLVEEKIEKTAISIRAVLTNYVKAIRYLQGIEHNGESFTIRDWMRGVREDQKNGWLFISSNADTHASLKPVISMWLSIAIRGLLAMGENRNRRVWFFCDELPTLHKLPDLVEILPEARKFGGCYVFGIQSYAQLEDIYGEKAAATLFDVMNTRAFFRSPSHKIAEFAAGEIGEKEHLKASEQYSYGADPVRDGVS
;
A
#
# COMPACT_ATOMS: atom_id res chain seq x y z
N LEU A 1 14.71 2.88 14.11
CA LEU A 1 13.27 3.13 14.36
C LEU A 1 12.52 1.85 14.74
N ALA A 2 12.56 0.78 13.94
CA ALA A 2 11.87 -0.49 14.25
C ALA A 2 12.19 -1.05 15.66
N ASN A 3 13.48 -1.15 16.04
CA ASN A 3 13.89 -1.56 17.39
C ASN A 3 13.22 -0.73 18.51
N TYR A 4 13.12 0.58 18.31
CA TYR A 4 12.50 1.49 19.27
C TYR A 4 10.99 1.25 19.39
N ALA A 5 10.30 1.08 18.26
CA ALA A 5 8.88 0.72 18.24
C ALA A 5 8.64 -0.62 18.98
N ARG A 6 9.52 -1.61 18.78
CA ARG A 6 9.40 -2.92 19.44
C ARG A 6 9.58 -2.81 20.95
N GLN A 7 10.59 -2.06 21.40
CA GLN A 7 10.87 -1.84 22.82
C GLN A 7 9.72 -1.14 23.54
N ARG A 8 9.07 -0.17 22.89
CA ARG A 8 7.88 0.50 23.41
C ARG A 8 6.62 -0.34 23.40
N GLY A 9 6.60 -1.44 22.64
CA GLY A 9 5.39 -2.24 22.45
C GLY A 9 4.39 -1.59 21.49
N ASP A 10 4.83 -0.65 20.66
CA ASP A 10 3.98 0.01 19.67
C ASP A 10 3.46 -1.02 18.63
N MET A 11 2.27 -0.78 18.09
CA MET A 11 1.73 -1.57 16.97
C MET A 11 2.46 -1.19 15.68
N VAL A 12 2.81 -2.19 14.86
CA VAL A 12 3.58 -1.96 13.63
C VAL A 12 3.04 -2.79 12.49
N VAL A 13 2.87 -2.16 11.34
CA VAL A 13 2.62 -2.79 10.04
C VAL A 13 3.89 -2.63 9.20
N ILE A 14 4.42 -3.72 8.68
CA ILE A 14 5.63 -3.72 7.86
C ILE A 14 5.27 -4.28 6.49
N TYR A 15 5.47 -3.48 5.44
CA TYR A 15 5.56 -4.00 4.09
C TYR A 15 7.01 -4.43 3.81
N ASP A 16 7.21 -5.74 3.69
CA ASP A 16 8.52 -6.37 3.57
C ASP A 16 8.65 -7.13 2.24
N ARG A 17 9.22 -6.47 1.22
CA ARG A 17 9.40 -7.08 -0.11
C ARG A 17 10.52 -8.12 -0.13
N SER A 18 11.55 -7.96 0.70
CA SER A 18 12.76 -8.78 0.70
C SER A 18 12.72 -9.94 1.70
N GLY A 19 11.84 -9.85 2.71
CA GLY A 19 11.73 -10.84 3.79
C GLY A 19 12.73 -10.60 4.94
N GLU A 20 13.55 -9.55 4.86
CA GLU A 20 14.59 -9.27 5.85
C GLU A 20 14.00 -8.82 7.20
N PHE A 21 12.88 -8.11 7.19
CA PHE A 21 12.19 -7.74 8.43
C PHE A 21 11.54 -8.95 9.08
N VAL A 22 10.88 -9.81 8.30
CA VAL A 22 10.31 -11.07 8.80
C VAL A 22 11.42 -11.91 9.44
N LYS A 23 12.56 -12.09 8.77
CA LYS A 23 13.70 -12.86 9.28
C LYS A 23 14.26 -12.30 10.59
N SER A 24 14.30 -10.98 10.72
CA SER A 24 14.98 -10.30 11.84
C SER A 24 14.08 -10.02 13.04
N TYR A 25 12.78 -9.81 12.83
CA TYR A 25 11.88 -9.26 13.85
C TYR A 25 10.65 -10.11 14.18
N TYR A 26 10.33 -11.12 13.38
CA TYR A 26 9.09 -11.88 13.58
C TYR A 26 9.12 -12.71 14.87
N ASP A 27 8.13 -12.49 15.72
CA ASP A 27 7.85 -13.26 16.93
C ASP A 27 6.53 -14.04 16.77
N PRO A 28 6.56 -15.38 16.60
CA PRO A 28 5.35 -16.18 16.37
C PRO A 28 4.35 -16.17 17.53
N SER A 29 4.75 -15.73 18.74
CA SER A 29 3.85 -15.68 19.90
C SER A 29 2.84 -14.54 19.83
N ILE A 30 3.12 -13.49 19.04
CA ILE A 30 2.32 -12.25 19.04
C ILE A 30 2.13 -11.64 17.65
N ASP A 31 3.05 -11.87 16.71
CA ASP A 31 3.03 -11.27 15.39
C ASP A 31 2.23 -12.09 14.37
N LYS A 32 1.85 -11.44 13.27
CA LYS A 32 1.11 -12.04 12.16
C LYS A 32 1.83 -11.81 10.84
N ILE A 33 1.77 -12.80 9.94
CA ILE A 33 2.31 -12.71 8.58
C ILE A 33 1.13 -12.77 7.60
N LEU A 34 1.16 -11.90 6.61
CA LEU A 34 0.30 -11.92 5.44
C LEU A 34 1.18 -12.07 4.20
N ASN A 35 1.31 -13.31 3.74
CA ASN A 35 2.00 -13.69 2.52
C ASN A 35 1.38 -15.02 2.06
N PRO A 36 0.60 -15.06 0.97
CA PRO A 36 -0.15 -16.25 0.61
C PRO A 36 0.71 -17.49 0.33
N LEU A 37 2.02 -17.31 0.10
CA LEU A 37 2.97 -18.39 -0.15
C LEU A 37 3.86 -18.73 1.06
N ASP A 38 3.63 -18.10 2.22
CA ASP A 38 4.27 -18.45 3.48
C ASP A 38 3.35 -19.39 4.29
N ALA A 39 3.89 -20.51 4.76
CA ALA A 39 3.13 -21.49 5.54
C ALA A 39 2.56 -20.91 6.86
N ARG A 40 3.13 -19.81 7.36
CA ARG A 40 2.70 -19.10 8.57
C ARG A 40 1.68 -18.00 8.28
N CYS A 41 1.23 -17.86 7.03
CA CYS A 41 0.24 -16.84 6.66
C CYS A 41 -0.99 -16.95 7.54
N ALA A 42 -1.39 -15.84 8.15
CA ALA A 42 -2.64 -15.78 8.88
C ALA A 42 -3.81 -16.11 7.94
N ALA A 43 -4.84 -16.77 8.49
CA ALA A 43 -6.06 -17.14 7.78
C ALA A 43 -6.94 -15.90 7.52
N TRP A 44 -6.44 -14.96 6.72
CA TRP A 44 -7.15 -13.73 6.40
C TRP A 44 -8.46 -14.05 5.69
N ASP A 45 -9.56 -13.45 6.15
CA ASP A 45 -10.91 -13.70 5.63
C ASP A 45 -11.50 -12.40 5.06
N LEU A 46 -11.61 -12.35 3.73
CA LEU A 46 -12.17 -11.22 2.98
C LEU A 46 -13.57 -10.85 3.46
N TRP A 47 -14.43 -11.83 3.73
CA TRP A 47 -15.82 -11.59 4.09
C TRP A 47 -16.01 -11.23 5.56
N LYS A 48 -15.03 -11.52 6.42
CA LYS A 48 -14.99 -10.94 7.76
C LYS A 48 -14.31 -9.59 7.79
N GLU A 49 -13.36 -9.32 6.90
CA GLU A 49 -12.73 -8.02 6.71
C GLU A 49 -13.75 -6.96 6.23
N CYS A 50 -14.60 -7.32 5.28
CA CYS A 50 -15.59 -6.42 4.68
C CYS A 50 -16.99 -6.68 5.26
N LEU A 51 -17.58 -5.72 5.98
CA LEU A 51 -18.92 -5.87 6.60
C LEU A 51 -20.03 -5.29 5.72
N THR A 52 -19.70 -4.26 4.95
CA THR A 52 -20.61 -3.45 4.17
C THR A 52 -20.17 -3.39 2.71
N GLN A 53 -21.07 -3.01 1.80
CA GLN A 53 -20.74 -2.85 0.36
C GLN A 53 -19.55 -1.89 0.14
N PRO A 54 -19.48 -0.70 0.80
CA PRO A 54 -18.31 0.18 0.69
C PRO A 54 -16.97 -0.48 1.05
N ASP A 55 -16.95 -1.45 1.97
CA ASP A 55 -15.70 -2.16 2.32
C ASP A 55 -15.20 -3.00 1.13
N PHE A 56 -16.11 -3.64 0.39
CA PHE A 56 -15.78 -4.38 -0.82
C PHE A 56 -15.36 -3.44 -1.95
N ASP A 57 -16.02 -2.29 -2.11
CA ASP A 57 -15.67 -1.28 -3.12
C ASP A 57 -14.25 -0.74 -2.86
N ASN A 58 -13.93 -0.42 -1.60
CA ASN A 58 -12.61 0.03 -1.19
C ASN A 58 -11.53 -1.02 -1.45
N THR A 59 -11.83 -2.28 -1.14
CA THR A 59 -10.94 -3.41 -1.44
C THR A 59 -10.71 -3.56 -2.94
N ALA A 60 -11.76 -3.44 -3.75
CA ALA A 60 -11.70 -3.52 -5.20
C ALA A 60 -10.83 -2.39 -5.81
N ASN A 61 -10.94 -1.17 -5.27
CA ASN A 61 -10.19 0.00 -5.74
C ASN A 61 -8.67 -0.19 -5.66
N THR A 62 -8.19 -0.92 -4.66
CA THR A 62 -6.75 -1.20 -4.52
C THR A 62 -6.33 -2.49 -5.23
N LEU A 63 -7.19 -3.52 -5.19
CA LEU A 63 -6.92 -4.79 -5.88
C LEU A 63 -6.77 -4.59 -7.39
N ILE A 64 -7.62 -3.75 -7.98
CA ILE A 64 -7.63 -3.40 -9.40
C ILE A 64 -7.21 -1.92 -9.51
N PRO A 65 -5.93 -1.61 -9.75
CA PRO A 65 -5.46 -0.22 -9.83
C PRO A 65 -6.00 0.47 -11.07
N MET A 66 -6.24 1.78 -10.96
CA MET A 66 -6.66 2.60 -12.11
C MET A 66 -5.41 3.07 -12.86
N GLY A 67 -5.36 2.80 -14.16
CA GLY A 67 -4.33 3.36 -15.04
C GLY A 67 -4.53 4.85 -15.28
N THR A 68 -3.48 5.56 -15.66
CA THR A 68 -3.54 6.98 -16.05
C THR A 68 -3.80 7.19 -17.54
N LYS A 69 -3.59 6.15 -18.37
CA LYS A 69 -3.70 6.21 -19.83
C LYS A 69 -4.85 5.39 -20.41
N GLU A 70 -5.30 4.38 -19.67
CA GLU A 70 -6.37 3.48 -20.10
C GLU A 70 -7.73 4.08 -19.76
N ASP A 71 -8.75 3.75 -20.56
CA ASP A 71 -10.12 4.20 -20.32
C ASP A 71 -10.59 3.69 -18.94
N PRO A 72 -10.93 4.59 -17.99
CA PRO A 72 -11.36 4.21 -16.64
C PRO A 72 -12.57 3.27 -16.61
N PHE A 73 -13.36 3.24 -17.68
CA PHE A 73 -14.50 2.33 -17.81
C PHE A 73 -14.12 0.87 -17.57
N TRP A 74 -12.98 0.40 -18.07
CA TRP A 74 -12.61 -1.01 -18.02
C TRP A 74 -12.27 -1.46 -16.60
N GLN A 75 -11.38 -0.74 -15.92
CA GLN A 75 -11.03 -1.00 -14.53
C GLN A 75 -12.22 -0.74 -13.60
N GLY A 76 -12.98 0.34 -13.84
CA GLY A 76 -14.18 0.67 -13.06
C GLY A 76 -15.20 -0.46 -13.11
N SER A 77 -15.49 -0.97 -14.30
CA SER A 77 -16.40 -2.11 -14.48
C SER A 77 -15.88 -3.38 -13.79
N GLY A 78 -14.57 -3.65 -13.87
CA GLY A 78 -13.94 -4.75 -13.16
C GLY A 78 -14.10 -4.62 -11.63
N ARG A 79 -13.86 -3.43 -11.08
CA ARG A 79 -14.04 -3.15 -9.64
C ARG A 79 -15.47 -3.42 -9.20
N THR A 80 -16.45 -2.90 -9.94
CA THR A 80 -17.88 -3.10 -9.64
C THR A 80 -18.24 -4.59 -9.66
N ILE A 81 -17.84 -5.33 -10.70
CA ILE A 81 -18.12 -6.78 -10.78
C ILE A 81 -17.47 -7.53 -9.61
N PHE A 82 -16.21 -7.24 -9.28
CA PHE A 82 -15.54 -7.90 -8.15
C PHE A 82 -16.23 -7.60 -6.82
N ALA A 83 -16.54 -6.33 -6.53
CA ALA A 83 -17.14 -5.92 -5.27
C ALA A 83 -18.54 -6.52 -5.08
N GLU A 84 -19.40 -6.43 -6.10
CA GLU A 84 -20.75 -7.03 -6.07
C GLU A 84 -20.69 -8.56 -5.94
N ALA A 85 -19.80 -9.21 -6.69
CA ALA A 85 -19.69 -10.67 -6.63
C ALA A 85 -19.21 -11.15 -5.26
N ALA A 86 -18.20 -10.49 -4.69
CA ALA A 86 -17.69 -10.81 -3.36
C ALA A 86 -18.74 -10.55 -2.27
N TYR A 87 -19.47 -9.43 -2.37
CA TYR A 87 -20.55 -9.08 -1.44
C TYR A 87 -21.70 -10.09 -1.50
N LEU A 88 -22.19 -10.44 -2.69
CA LEU A 88 -23.26 -11.44 -2.84
C LEU A 88 -22.84 -12.82 -2.30
N MET A 89 -21.58 -13.22 -2.56
CA MET A 89 -21.03 -14.49 -2.08
C MET A 89 -20.91 -14.56 -0.56
N ARG A 90 -20.98 -13.43 0.16
CA ARG A 90 -20.82 -13.40 1.62
C ARG A 90 -21.83 -14.28 2.35
N ASN A 91 -23.04 -14.43 1.81
CA ASN A 91 -24.14 -15.19 2.41
C ASN A 91 -24.15 -16.66 1.94
N ASP A 92 -23.21 -17.07 1.07
CA ASP A 92 -23.09 -18.44 0.61
C ASP A 92 -22.40 -19.30 1.68
N PRO A 93 -23.03 -20.38 2.18
CA PRO A 93 -22.44 -21.22 3.22
C PRO A 93 -21.18 -21.96 2.73
N ASN A 94 -20.99 -22.08 1.41
CA ASN A 94 -19.84 -22.71 0.78
C ASN A 94 -18.90 -21.67 0.13
N ARG A 95 -18.91 -20.42 0.60
CA ARG A 95 -17.99 -19.38 0.12
C ARG A 95 -16.53 -19.81 0.36
N SER A 96 -15.68 -19.55 -0.63
CA SER A 96 -14.24 -19.81 -0.57
C SER A 96 -13.52 -18.98 -1.64
N TYR A 97 -12.21 -18.76 -1.49
CA TYR A 97 -11.46 -18.05 -2.52
C TYR A 97 -11.50 -18.76 -3.87
N SER A 98 -11.55 -20.09 -3.89
CA SER A 98 -11.73 -20.85 -5.14
C SER A 98 -13.06 -20.55 -5.79
N LYS A 99 -14.15 -20.63 -5.03
CA LYS A 99 -15.49 -20.35 -5.56
C LYS A 99 -15.59 -18.92 -6.10
N LEU A 100 -15.01 -17.94 -5.40
CA LEU A 100 -15.00 -16.54 -5.85
C LEU A 100 -14.24 -16.39 -7.17
N VAL A 101 -13.03 -16.91 -7.26
CA VAL A 101 -12.20 -16.84 -8.47
C VAL A 101 -12.87 -17.57 -9.64
N ASP A 102 -13.42 -18.76 -9.41
CA ASP A 102 -14.08 -19.54 -10.46
C ASP A 102 -15.35 -18.84 -10.95
N THR A 103 -16.11 -18.23 -10.04
CA THR A 103 -17.31 -17.42 -10.36
C THR A 103 -16.96 -16.21 -11.21
N LEU A 104 -15.84 -15.54 -10.91
CA LEU A 104 -15.44 -14.34 -11.65
C LEU A 104 -14.79 -14.65 -13.00
N LEU A 105 -13.97 -15.70 -13.07
CA LEU A 105 -13.03 -15.89 -14.17
C LEU A 105 -13.35 -17.10 -15.06
N SER A 106 -14.02 -18.13 -14.52
CA SER A 106 -14.07 -19.46 -15.17
C SER A 106 -15.46 -19.90 -15.57
N ILE A 107 -16.51 -19.52 -14.84
CA ILE A 107 -17.88 -19.87 -15.25
C ILE A 107 -18.26 -19.19 -16.58
N LYS A 108 -19.25 -19.78 -17.26
CA LYS A 108 -19.83 -19.18 -18.46
C LYS A 108 -20.49 -17.83 -18.12
N ILE A 109 -20.45 -16.90 -19.06
CA ILE A 109 -20.90 -15.51 -18.84
C ILE A 109 -22.39 -15.44 -18.46
N GLU A 110 -23.21 -16.36 -18.95
CA GLU A 110 -24.64 -16.47 -18.64
C GLU A 110 -24.87 -16.86 -17.17
N LYS A 111 -24.00 -17.70 -16.61
CA LYS A 111 -24.04 -18.03 -15.18
C LYS A 111 -23.59 -16.84 -14.33
N LEU A 112 -22.56 -16.11 -14.77
CA LEU A 112 -22.13 -14.88 -14.10
C LEU A 112 -23.23 -13.81 -14.12
N ARG A 113 -23.92 -13.63 -15.25
CA ARG A 113 -25.09 -12.75 -15.36
C ARG A 113 -26.20 -13.15 -14.39
N THR A 114 -26.47 -14.45 -14.29
CA THR A 114 -27.47 -14.96 -13.33
C THR A 114 -27.07 -14.65 -11.90
N PHE A 115 -25.79 -14.85 -11.56
CA PHE A 115 -25.24 -14.55 -10.24
C PHE A 115 -25.36 -13.05 -9.89
N LEU A 116 -25.14 -12.17 -10.86
CA LEU A 116 -25.16 -10.71 -10.68
C LEU A 116 -26.52 -10.04 -10.95
N ARG A 117 -27.58 -10.80 -11.28
CA ARG A 117 -28.84 -10.27 -11.83
C ARG A 117 -29.51 -9.14 -11.03
N ASN A 118 -29.35 -9.15 -9.71
CA ASN A 118 -29.97 -8.18 -8.80
C ASN A 118 -28.95 -7.20 -8.20
N SER A 119 -27.82 -6.99 -8.88
CA SER A 119 -26.77 -6.07 -8.47
C SER A 119 -26.58 -4.97 -9.51
N PRO A 120 -26.01 -3.81 -9.12
CA PRO A 120 -25.52 -2.80 -10.05
C PRO A 120 -24.60 -3.35 -11.17
N ALA A 121 -23.89 -4.46 -10.92
CA ALA A 121 -23.02 -5.10 -11.91
C ALA A 121 -23.78 -5.86 -13.02
N ALA A 122 -25.10 -6.07 -12.90
CA ALA A 122 -25.90 -6.81 -13.88
C ALA A 122 -25.76 -6.22 -15.30
N ASN A 123 -25.80 -4.90 -15.41
CA ASN A 123 -25.71 -4.17 -16.67
C ASN A 123 -24.35 -4.32 -17.36
N LEU A 124 -23.31 -4.72 -16.63
CA LEU A 124 -21.94 -4.91 -17.15
C LEU A 124 -21.72 -6.30 -17.74
N VAL A 125 -22.67 -7.21 -17.55
CA VAL A 125 -22.60 -8.61 -18.02
C VAL A 125 -23.85 -9.02 -18.82
N GLU A 126 -24.64 -8.05 -19.30
CA GLU A 126 -25.83 -8.26 -20.10
C GLU A 126 -25.54 -8.98 -21.44
N GLU A 127 -26.56 -9.65 -21.99
CA GLU A 127 -26.45 -10.40 -23.25
C GLU A 127 -26.12 -9.51 -24.44
N LYS A 128 -26.73 -8.33 -24.48
CA LYS A 128 -26.57 -7.37 -25.58
C LYS A 128 -25.15 -6.81 -25.68
N ILE A 129 -24.35 -6.95 -24.61
CA ILE A 129 -22.98 -6.43 -24.52
C ILE A 129 -21.95 -7.53 -24.25
N GLU A 130 -22.22 -8.76 -24.68
CA GLU A 130 -21.38 -9.94 -24.36
C GLU A 130 -19.89 -9.73 -24.68
N LYS A 131 -19.56 -9.14 -25.85
CA LYS A 131 -18.16 -8.82 -26.21
C LYS A 131 -17.50 -7.88 -25.20
N THR A 132 -18.22 -6.85 -24.75
CA THR A 132 -17.74 -5.90 -23.73
C THR A 132 -17.56 -6.60 -22.39
N ALA A 133 -18.51 -7.47 -21.99
CA ALA A 133 -18.43 -8.24 -20.76
C ALA A 133 -17.22 -9.20 -20.75
N ILE A 134 -16.90 -9.81 -21.89
CA ILE A 134 -15.69 -10.64 -22.06
C ILE A 134 -14.42 -9.78 -21.87
N SER A 135 -14.37 -8.58 -22.44
CA SER A 135 -13.24 -7.65 -22.25
C SER A 135 -13.09 -7.20 -20.79
N ILE A 136 -14.19 -6.88 -20.10
CA ILE A 136 -14.16 -6.55 -18.66
C ILE A 136 -13.64 -7.75 -17.85
N ARG A 137 -14.06 -8.97 -18.17
CA ARG A 137 -13.56 -10.19 -17.52
C ARG A 137 -12.07 -10.44 -17.78
N ALA A 138 -11.55 -10.07 -18.94
CA ALA A 138 -10.11 -10.13 -19.20
C ALA A 138 -9.33 -9.19 -18.27
N VAL A 139 -9.86 -7.98 -18.03
CA VAL A 139 -9.28 -7.03 -17.05
C VAL A 139 -9.35 -7.58 -15.63
N LEU A 140 -10.49 -8.14 -15.21
CA LEU A 140 -10.60 -8.84 -13.92
C LEU A 140 -9.54 -9.93 -13.78
N THR A 141 -9.32 -10.73 -14.83
CA THR A 141 -8.35 -11.84 -14.81
C THR A 141 -6.94 -11.36 -14.50
N ASN A 142 -6.54 -10.19 -14.99
CA ASN A 142 -5.19 -9.65 -14.76
C ASN A 142 -4.87 -9.41 -13.28
N TYR A 143 -5.88 -9.07 -12.46
CA TYR A 143 -5.71 -8.69 -11.06
C TYR A 143 -6.28 -9.72 -10.09
N VAL A 144 -7.50 -10.20 -10.33
CA VAL A 144 -8.21 -11.14 -9.43
C VAL A 144 -7.56 -12.52 -9.42
N LYS A 145 -6.75 -12.89 -10.43
CA LYS A 145 -5.96 -14.13 -10.36
C LYS A 145 -5.06 -14.19 -9.12
N ALA A 146 -4.66 -13.05 -8.56
CA ALA A 146 -3.87 -13.01 -7.33
C ALA A 146 -4.64 -13.55 -6.11
N ILE A 147 -5.97 -13.44 -6.10
CA ILE A 147 -6.84 -14.01 -5.05
C ILE A 147 -6.77 -15.55 -5.03
N ARG A 148 -6.41 -16.19 -6.17
CA ARG A 148 -6.20 -17.65 -6.22
C ARG A 148 -5.12 -18.11 -5.24
N TYR A 149 -4.11 -17.28 -4.97
CA TYR A 149 -3.04 -17.64 -4.03
C TYR A 149 -3.50 -17.63 -2.57
N LEU A 150 -4.65 -17.01 -2.25
CA LEU A 150 -5.25 -17.08 -0.91
C LEU A 150 -5.93 -18.43 -0.65
N GLN A 151 -6.12 -19.28 -1.66
CA GLN A 151 -6.73 -20.59 -1.46
C GLN A 151 -5.91 -21.44 -0.51
N GLY A 152 -6.57 -21.95 0.53
CA GLY A 152 -5.97 -22.83 1.52
C GLY A 152 -5.51 -22.11 2.79
N ILE A 153 -5.32 -20.78 2.75
CA ILE A 153 -4.96 -20.03 3.98
C ILE A 153 -6.09 -20.09 5.01
N GLU A 154 -7.34 -20.36 4.58
CA GLU A 154 -8.49 -20.55 5.47
C GLU A 154 -8.27 -21.73 6.45
N HIS A 155 -7.33 -22.64 6.16
CA HIS A 155 -6.98 -23.77 7.00
C HIS A 155 -5.80 -23.50 7.95
N ASN A 156 -5.19 -22.31 7.90
CA ASN A 156 -4.02 -21.96 8.72
C ASN A 156 -4.35 -21.58 10.18
N GLY A 157 -5.58 -21.85 10.64
CA GLY A 157 -6.02 -21.65 12.02
C GLY A 157 -7.19 -20.68 12.14
N GLU A 158 -7.21 -19.89 13.20
CA GLU A 158 -8.27 -18.92 13.44
C GLU A 158 -8.28 -17.82 12.37
N SER A 159 -9.49 -17.49 11.94
CA SER A 159 -9.74 -16.45 10.96
C SER A 159 -9.23 -15.09 11.45
N PHE A 160 -8.55 -14.38 10.56
CA PHE A 160 -7.87 -13.12 10.82
C PHE A 160 -8.46 -12.00 9.96
N THR A 161 -8.56 -10.80 10.53
CA THR A 161 -8.86 -9.57 9.79
C THR A 161 -7.89 -8.49 10.24
N ILE A 162 -7.43 -7.67 9.31
CA ILE A 162 -6.60 -6.50 9.58
C ILE A 162 -7.41 -5.49 10.38
N ARG A 163 -8.68 -5.26 10.02
CA ARG A 163 -9.57 -4.35 10.75
C ARG A 163 -9.67 -4.68 12.23
N ASP A 164 -9.99 -5.92 12.59
CA ASP A 164 -10.21 -6.26 14.00
C ASP A 164 -8.87 -6.31 14.75
N TRP A 165 -7.79 -6.75 14.08
CA TRP A 165 -6.44 -6.70 14.65
C TRP A 165 -6.00 -5.26 14.96
N MET A 166 -6.23 -4.31 14.05
CA MET A 166 -5.91 -2.90 14.27
C MET A 166 -6.77 -2.29 15.38
N ARG A 167 -8.07 -2.58 15.40
CA ARG A 167 -8.97 -2.12 16.47
C ARG A 167 -8.64 -2.72 17.83
N GLY A 168 -8.01 -3.89 17.85
CA GLY A 168 -7.49 -4.55 19.04
C GLY A 168 -6.20 -3.95 19.60
N VAL A 169 -5.78 -2.77 19.15
CA VAL A 169 -4.60 -2.08 19.69
C VAL A 169 -4.69 -1.94 21.20
N ARG A 170 -3.59 -2.25 21.89
CA ARG A 170 -3.42 -2.11 23.33
C ARG A 170 -2.52 -0.92 23.62
N GLU A 171 -3.04 0.10 24.29
CA GLU A 171 -2.27 1.33 24.57
C GLU A 171 -1.31 1.17 25.77
N ASP A 172 -1.58 0.19 26.63
CA ASP A 172 -0.90 -0.06 27.90
C ASP A 172 -0.07 -1.36 27.89
N GLN A 173 -0.07 -2.10 26.79
CA GLN A 173 0.59 -3.40 26.65
C GLN A 173 1.32 -3.50 25.32
N LYS A 174 2.21 -4.51 25.21
CA LYS A 174 2.89 -4.82 23.96
C LYS A 174 1.88 -5.22 22.90
N ASN A 175 1.99 -4.63 21.72
CA ASN A 175 1.26 -5.02 20.51
C ASN A 175 2.09 -5.96 19.64
N GLY A 176 1.38 -6.79 18.87
CA GLY A 176 2.00 -7.57 17.79
C GLY A 176 2.31 -6.69 16.59
N TRP A 177 3.13 -7.22 15.71
CA TRP A 177 3.46 -6.64 14.41
C TRP A 177 2.77 -7.44 13.30
N LEU A 178 2.34 -6.74 12.26
CA LEU A 178 1.78 -7.32 11.05
C LEU A 178 2.80 -7.19 9.92
N PHE A 179 3.33 -8.32 9.48
CA PHE A 179 4.24 -8.38 8.34
C PHE A 179 3.44 -8.70 7.09
N ILE A 180 3.34 -7.74 6.18
CA ILE A 180 2.78 -7.92 4.83
C ILE A 180 3.98 -8.13 3.91
N SER A 181 4.27 -9.39 3.56
CA SER A 181 5.51 -9.72 2.86
C SER A 181 5.28 -10.34 1.48
N SER A 182 6.31 -10.28 0.65
CA SER A 182 6.43 -11.09 -0.58
C SER A 182 7.83 -11.65 -0.70
N ASN A 183 8.00 -12.61 -1.60
CA ASN A 183 9.31 -13.00 -2.10
C ASN A 183 9.54 -12.31 -3.45
N ALA A 184 10.78 -11.93 -3.75
CA ALA A 184 11.11 -11.19 -4.98
C ALA A 184 10.59 -11.89 -6.26
N ASP A 185 10.71 -13.22 -6.31
CA ASP A 185 10.33 -14.04 -7.47
C ASP A 185 8.82 -14.15 -7.68
N THR A 186 8.02 -13.99 -6.61
CA THR A 186 6.56 -14.14 -6.65
C THR A 186 5.84 -12.81 -6.51
N HIS A 187 6.58 -11.73 -6.25
CA HIS A 187 6.05 -10.40 -5.96
C HIS A 187 5.08 -9.92 -7.04
N ALA A 188 5.44 -10.05 -8.33
CA ALA A 188 4.60 -9.59 -9.44
C ALA A 188 3.18 -10.22 -9.42
N SER A 189 3.07 -11.49 -9.05
CA SER A 189 1.80 -12.21 -8.98
C SER A 189 1.00 -11.88 -7.71
N LEU A 190 1.67 -11.56 -6.61
CA LEU A 190 1.05 -11.25 -5.30
C LEU A 190 0.78 -9.76 -5.09
N LYS A 191 1.40 -8.90 -5.89
CA LYS A 191 1.32 -7.43 -5.83
C LYS A 191 -0.11 -6.89 -5.64
N PRO A 192 -1.16 -7.39 -6.33
CA PRO A 192 -2.53 -6.92 -6.11
C PRO A 192 -3.02 -7.15 -4.67
N VAL A 193 -2.80 -8.36 -4.12
CA VAL A 193 -3.25 -8.74 -2.77
C VAL A 193 -2.44 -8.03 -1.69
N ILE A 194 -1.13 -7.89 -1.89
CA ILE A 194 -0.24 -7.19 -0.94
C ILE A 194 -0.61 -5.70 -0.86
N SER A 195 -0.83 -5.08 -2.02
CA SER A 195 -1.26 -3.67 -2.09
C SER A 195 -2.61 -3.50 -1.38
N MET A 196 -3.54 -4.43 -1.61
CA MET A 196 -4.86 -4.45 -0.98
C MET A 196 -4.76 -4.54 0.55
N TRP A 197 -3.97 -5.48 1.10
CA TRP A 197 -3.78 -5.60 2.55
C TRP A 197 -3.16 -4.35 3.17
N LEU A 198 -2.16 -3.75 2.53
CA LEU A 198 -1.56 -2.53 3.04
C LEU A 198 -2.56 -1.36 3.02
N SER A 199 -3.37 -1.24 1.97
CA SER A 199 -4.46 -0.25 1.89
C SER A 199 -5.50 -0.44 2.98
N ILE A 200 -5.92 -1.68 3.26
CA ILE A 200 -6.82 -2.01 4.37
C ILE A 200 -6.20 -1.56 5.70
N ALA A 201 -4.90 -1.81 5.92
CA ALA A 201 -4.22 -1.37 7.13
C ALA A 201 -4.16 0.18 7.25
N ILE A 202 -3.85 0.87 6.14
CA ILE A 202 -3.81 2.35 6.13
C ILE A 202 -5.19 2.93 6.47
N ARG A 203 -6.28 2.39 5.90
CA ARG A 203 -7.66 2.79 6.25
C ARG A 203 -8.04 2.40 7.68
N GLY A 204 -7.60 1.24 8.12
CA GLY A 204 -7.85 0.71 9.46
C GLY A 204 -7.39 1.67 10.55
N LEU A 205 -6.30 2.42 10.32
CA LEU A 205 -5.81 3.46 11.24
C LEU A 205 -6.89 4.50 11.59
N LEU A 206 -7.64 4.98 10.59
CA LEU A 206 -8.71 5.96 10.79
C LEU A 206 -9.84 5.37 11.65
N ALA A 207 -10.14 4.09 11.45
CA ALA A 207 -11.19 3.38 12.17
C ALA A 207 -10.86 3.07 13.63
N MET A 208 -9.64 3.37 14.10
CA MET A 208 -9.21 3.20 15.49
C MET A 208 -9.57 4.40 16.39
N GLY A 209 -10.20 5.44 15.85
CA GLY A 209 -10.56 6.67 16.58
C GLY A 209 -9.37 7.58 16.89
N GLU A 210 -9.59 8.84 17.25
CA GLU A 210 -8.46 9.76 17.50
C GLU A 210 -7.72 9.42 18.80
N ASN A 211 -6.39 9.34 18.72
CA ASN A 211 -5.53 9.21 19.89
C ASN A 211 -4.13 9.74 19.56
N ARG A 212 -3.77 10.90 20.14
CA ARG A 212 -2.46 11.54 19.92
C ARG A 212 -1.30 10.89 20.68
N ASN A 213 -1.60 10.04 21.67
CA ASN A 213 -0.59 9.34 22.46
C ASN A 213 -0.23 7.98 21.84
N ARG A 214 -1.16 7.39 21.09
CA ARG A 214 -0.95 6.15 20.33
C ARG A 214 0.14 6.33 19.26
N ARG A 215 0.89 5.27 19.02
CA ARG A 215 1.80 5.15 17.87
C ARG A 215 1.50 3.86 17.12
N VAL A 216 1.09 4.00 15.85
CA VAL A 216 0.95 2.89 14.90
C VAL A 216 1.93 3.14 13.76
N TRP A 217 2.96 2.31 13.68
CA TRP A 217 4.02 2.49 12.69
C TRP A 217 3.71 1.73 11.40
N PHE A 218 3.96 2.38 10.26
CA PHE A 218 3.96 1.78 8.94
C PHE A 218 5.37 1.89 8.37
N PHE A 219 6.08 0.76 8.28
CA PHE A 219 7.37 0.69 7.59
C PHE A 219 7.16 0.09 6.21
N CYS A 220 7.41 0.86 5.15
CA CYS A 220 7.33 0.38 3.78
C CYS A 220 8.69 0.50 3.13
N ASP A 221 9.42 -0.61 3.01
CA ASP A 221 10.81 -0.64 2.51
C ASP A 221 10.93 -0.12 1.07
N GLU A 222 9.98 -0.49 0.20
CA GLU A 222 10.01 -0.09 -1.21
C GLU A 222 8.61 0.16 -1.75
N LEU A 223 8.02 1.31 -1.37
CA LEU A 223 6.65 1.68 -1.74
C LEU A 223 6.38 1.62 -3.25
N PRO A 224 7.30 2.04 -4.15
CA PRO A 224 7.08 1.99 -5.60
C PRO A 224 6.84 0.58 -6.20
N THR A 225 7.10 -0.47 -5.44
CA THR A 225 6.83 -1.83 -5.94
C THR A 225 5.36 -2.22 -5.86
N LEU A 226 4.55 -1.49 -5.11
CA LEU A 226 3.12 -1.73 -4.96
C LEU A 226 2.30 -1.10 -6.09
N HIS A 227 1.01 -1.44 -6.16
CA HIS A 227 0.08 -0.64 -6.96
C HIS A 227 -0.04 0.75 -6.36
N LYS A 228 -0.50 1.72 -7.16
CA LYS A 228 -0.91 3.03 -6.62
C LYS A 228 -1.92 2.79 -5.49
N LEU A 229 -1.62 3.31 -4.30
CA LEU A 229 -2.48 3.24 -3.12
C LEU A 229 -3.15 4.61 -2.95
N PRO A 230 -4.41 4.80 -3.41
CA PRO A 230 -5.08 6.11 -3.30
C PRO A 230 -5.14 6.60 -1.85
N ASP A 231 -5.40 5.66 -0.94
CA ASP A 231 -5.48 5.87 0.51
C ASP A 231 -4.25 6.52 1.09
N LEU A 232 -3.07 6.22 0.55
CA LEU A 232 -1.85 6.79 1.09
C LEU A 232 -1.80 8.30 0.89
N VAL A 233 -2.29 8.80 -0.25
CA VAL A 233 -2.31 10.24 -0.54
C VAL A 233 -3.41 10.94 0.25
N GLU A 234 -4.56 10.29 0.43
CA GLU A 234 -5.72 10.87 1.12
C GLU A 234 -5.60 10.83 2.65
N ILE A 235 -5.04 9.75 3.21
CA ILE A 235 -5.06 9.48 4.66
C ILE A 235 -3.83 10.05 5.36
N LEU A 236 -2.67 10.02 4.72
CA LEU A 236 -1.41 10.43 5.36
C LEU A 236 -1.43 11.85 5.95
N PRO A 237 -2.04 12.87 5.29
CA PRO A 237 -2.17 14.21 5.87
C PRO A 237 -2.92 14.23 7.21
N GLU A 238 -3.91 13.37 7.39
CA GLU A 238 -4.74 13.31 8.60
C GLU A 238 -4.25 12.28 9.62
N ALA A 239 -3.42 11.32 9.22
CA ALA A 239 -3.04 10.16 10.02
C ALA A 239 -2.44 10.50 11.39
N ARG A 240 -1.84 11.69 11.53
CA ARG A 240 -1.26 12.18 12.79
C ARG A 240 -2.27 12.22 13.94
N LYS A 241 -3.54 12.57 13.71
CA LYS A 241 -4.55 12.64 14.79
C LYS A 241 -4.96 11.25 15.30
N PHE A 242 -4.70 10.21 14.51
CA PHE A 242 -4.95 8.80 14.85
C PHE A 242 -3.70 8.08 15.37
N GLY A 243 -2.54 8.75 15.44
CA GLY A 243 -1.28 8.17 15.92
C GLY A 243 -0.44 7.47 14.83
N GLY A 244 -0.77 7.66 13.55
CA GLY A 244 -0.03 7.07 12.44
C GLY A 244 1.39 7.63 12.30
N CYS A 245 2.37 6.74 12.15
CA CYS A 245 3.78 7.07 11.96
C CYS A 245 4.30 6.32 10.73
N TYR A 246 4.63 7.03 9.66
CA TYR A 246 4.99 6.41 8.38
C TYR A 246 6.47 6.58 8.09
N VAL A 247 7.10 5.49 7.66
CA VAL A 247 8.50 5.43 7.26
C VAL A 247 8.54 4.75 5.91
N PHE A 248 8.86 5.51 4.87
CA PHE A 248 8.96 5.00 3.50
C PHE A 248 10.41 4.98 3.04
N GLY A 249 10.84 3.85 2.49
CA GLY A 249 11.99 3.78 1.61
C GLY A 249 11.56 4.05 0.18
N ILE A 250 12.29 4.94 -0.50
CA ILE A 250 12.20 5.17 -1.94
C ILE A 250 13.61 5.24 -2.50
N GLN A 251 13.84 4.64 -3.67
CA GLN A 251 15.15 4.71 -4.33
C GLN A 251 15.30 5.99 -5.17
N SER A 252 14.20 6.47 -5.75
CA SER A 252 14.17 7.67 -6.57
C SER A 252 12.80 8.32 -6.53
N TYR A 253 12.76 9.66 -6.45
CA TYR A 253 11.52 10.42 -6.54
C TYR A 253 10.79 10.17 -7.87
N ALA A 254 11.51 9.95 -8.97
CA ALA A 254 10.92 9.66 -10.28
C ALA A 254 10.04 8.39 -10.28
N GLN A 255 10.41 7.36 -9.51
CA GLN A 255 9.58 6.15 -9.39
C GLN A 255 8.25 6.44 -8.66
N LEU A 256 8.27 7.40 -7.74
CA LEU A 256 7.06 7.83 -7.06
C LEU A 256 6.15 8.59 -8.03
N GLU A 257 6.72 9.46 -8.87
CA GLU A 257 5.99 10.17 -9.94
C GLU A 257 5.39 9.20 -10.97
N ASP A 258 6.11 8.16 -11.38
CA ASP A 258 5.61 7.16 -12.34
C ASP A 258 4.34 6.45 -11.85
N ILE A 259 4.23 6.23 -10.53
CA ILE A 259 3.12 5.48 -9.93
C ILE A 259 1.97 6.40 -9.54
N TYR A 260 2.27 7.51 -8.88
CA TYR A 260 1.25 8.39 -8.33
C TYR A 260 0.86 9.51 -9.30
N GLY A 261 1.74 9.86 -10.23
CA GLY A 261 1.71 11.09 -11.02
C GLY A 261 2.39 12.24 -10.25
N GLU A 262 2.93 13.21 -10.98
CA GLU A 262 3.69 14.36 -10.46
C GLU A 262 3.01 15.04 -9.26
N LYS A 263 1.74 15.45 -9.41
CA LYS A 263 1.00 16.17 -8.35
C LYS A 263 0.80 15.34 -7.08
N ALA A 264 0.44 14.06 -7.23
CA ALA A 264 0.16 13.20 -6.08
C ALA A 264 1.46 12.73 -5.40
N ALA A 265 2.53 12.53 -6.17
CA ALA A 265 3.86 12.27 -5.64
C ALA A 265 4.37 13.45 -4.81
N ALA A 266 4.22 14.69 -5.32
CA ALA A 266 4.58 15.90 -4.58
C ALA A 266 3.77 16.03 -3.28
N THR A 267 2.44 15.87 -3.36
CA THR A 267 1.55 15.91 -2.19
C THR A 267 1.97 14.88 -1.13
N LEU A 268 2.31 13.66 -1.55
CA LEU A 268 2.78 12.62 -0.64
C LEU A 268 4.14 12.97 -0.02
N PHE A 269 5.03 13.57 -0.82
CA PHE A 269 6.37 13.94 -0.39
C PHE A 269 6.38 15.12 0.58
N ASP A 270 5.48 16.07 0.41
CA ASP A 270 5.34 17.26 1.27
C ASP A 270 4.93 16.93 2.70
N VAL A 271 4.13 15.88 2.91
CA VAL A 271 3.72 15.44 4.26
C VAL A 271 4.79 14.60 4.97
N MET A 272 5.86 14.20 4.26
CA MET A 272 7.01 13.50 4.85
C MET A 272 7.99 14.49 5.48
N ASN A 273 7.70 14.87 6.73
CA ASN A 273 8.43 15.92 7.47
C ASN A 273 9.88 15.59 7.83
N THR A 274 10.22 14.30 7.99
CA THR A 274 11.59 13.89 8.33
C THR A 274 12.15 13.11 7.16
N ARG A 275 13.23 13.64 6.56
CA ARG A 275 13.84 13.10 5.36
C ARG A 275 15.28 12.73 5.65
N ALA A 276 15.69 11.54 5.23
CA ALA A 276 17.05 11.06 5.33
C ALA A 276 17.54 10.73 3.92
N PHE A 277 18.58 11.43 3.47
CA PHE A 277 19.18 11.22 2.16
C PHE A 277 20.43 10.34 2.31
N PHE A 278 20.45 9.23 1.58
CA PHE A 278 21.62 8.36 1.46
C PHE A 278 22.38 8.68 0.17
N ARG A 279 23.41 7.90 -0.15
CA ARG A 279 24.24 8.09 -1.35
C ARG A 279 23.39 8.20 -2.61
N SER A 280 23.42 9.36 -3.27
CA SER A 280 22.80 9.61 -4.57
C SER A 280 23.76 9.21 -5.70
N PRO A 281 23.48 8.15 -6.48
CA PRO A 281 24.40 7.67 -7.52
C PRO A 281 24.37 8.50 -8.81
N SER A 282 23.34 9.33 -9.03
CA SER A 282 23.17 10.13 -10.24
C SER A 282 23.07 11.63 -9.93
N HIS A 283 23.49 12.46 -10.89
CA HIS A 283 23.46 13.92 -10.77
C HIS A 283 22.05 14.46 -10.45
N LYS A 284 21.02 13.98 -11.16
CA LYS A 284 19.63 14.42 -10.98
C LYS A 284 19.11 14.15 -9.55
N ILE A 285 19.42 13.00 -8.96
CA ILE A 285 19.01 12.67 -7.58
C ILE A 285 19.84 13.47 -6.58
N ALA A 286 21.12 13.72 -6.87
CA ALA A 286 21.98 14.55 -6.01
C ALA A 286 21.51 16.01 -5.97
N GLU A 287 21.12 16.58 -7.11
CA GLU A 287 20.56 17.93 -7.22
C GLU A 287 19.22 18.03 -6.48
N PHE A 288 18.32 17.05 -6.68
CA PHE A 288 17.08 16.96 -5.91
C PHE A 288 17.35 16.93 -4.40
N ALA A 289 18.23 16.03 -3.93
CA ALA A 289 18.57 15.94 -2.51
C ALA A 289 19.20 17.24 -1.97
N ALA A 290 20.07 17.89 -2.74
CA ALA A 290 20.67 19.17 -2.37
C ALA A 290 19.61 20.28 -2.22
N GLY A 291 18.65 20.35 -3.16
CA GLY A 291 17.52 21.27 -3.08
C GLY A 291 16.64 21.04 -1.85
N GLU A 292 16.35 19.77 -1.52
CA GLU A 292 15.55 19.41 -0.34
C GLU A 292 16.28 19.64 1.00
N ILE A 293 17.61 19.54 1.02
CA ILE A 293 18.42 19.90 2.20
C ILE A 293 18.45 21.43 2.38
N GLY A 294 18.44 22.16 1.28
CA GLY A 294 18.44 23.61 1.23
C GLY A 294 19.83 24.22 1.31
N GLU A 295 19.86 25.56 1.29
CA GLU A 295 21.09 26.35 1.27
C GLU A 295 21.29 27.09 2.59
N LYS A 296 22.55 27.47 2.85
CA LYS A 296 22.90 28.34 3.96
C LYS A 296 23.79 29.46 3.46
N GLU A 297 23.47 30.68 3.87
CA GLU A 297 24.31 31.84 3.60
C GLU A 297 25.52 31.87 4.54
N HIS A 298 26.70 32.11 3.98
CA HIS A 298 27.96 32.24 4.72
C HIS A 298 28.63 33.56 4.36
N LEU A 299 28.89 34.40 5.38
CA LEU A 299 29.74 35.57 5.22
C LEU A 299 31.20 35.13 5.13
N LYS A 300 31.85 35.43 4.00
CA LYS A 300 33.27 35.14 3.79
C LYS A 300 34.01 36.45 3.55
N ALA A 301 34.97 36.78 4.43
CA ALA A 301 35.89 37.87 4.20
C ALA A 301 36.76 37.54 2.98
N SER A 302 36.86 38.48 2.04
CA SER A 302 37.70 38.36 0.85
C SER A 302 38.76 39.46 0.91
N GLU A 303 39.96 39.12 1.36
CA GLU A 303 41.12 40.00 1.28
C GLU A 303 41.75 39.87 -0.12
N GLN A 304 41.81 40.99 -0.85
CA GLN A 304 42.54 41.08 -2.11
C GLN A 304 43.87 41.77 -1.86
N TYR A 305 44.99 41.06 -2.08
CA TYR A 305 46.31 41.69 -2.14
C TYR A 305 46.51 42.32 -3.53
N SER A 306 46.41 43.64 -3.59
CA SER A 306 46.83 44.39 -4.77
C SER A 306 48.32 44.70 -4.66
N TYR A 307 49.16 43.96 -5.38
CA TYR A 307 50.55 44.37 -5.58
C TYR A 307 50.59 45.47 -6.64
N GLY A 308 50.71 46.72 -6.21
CA GLY A 308 51.11 47.81 -7.10
C GLY A 308 52.52 47.56 -7.64
N ALA A 309 52.78 47.92 -8.89
CA ALA A 309 54.09 47.80 -9.53
C ALA A 309 55.15 48.80 -8.98
N ASP A 310 54.91 49.42 -7.82
CA ASP A 310 55.71 50.52 -7.26
C ASP A 310 56.08 50.19 -5.80
N PRO A 311 57.38 50.18 -5.42
CA PRO A 311 57.84 49.59 -4.16
C PRO A 311 57.72 50.54 -2.97
N VAL A 312 56.55 51.15 -2.73
CA VAL A 312 56.34 51.95 -1.50
C VAL A 312 54.91 51.84 -0.95
N ARG A 313 54.84 51.09 0.17
CA ARG A 313 53.87 51.10 1.28
C ARG A 313 52.53 50.36 1.13
N ASP A 314 52.51 49.18 1.75
CA ASP A 314 51.32 48.45 2.20
C ASP A 314 50.53 49.28 3.23
N GLY A 315 49.26 49.56 2.90
CA GLY A 315 48.23 49.98 3.83
C GLY A 315 47.05 49.03 3.69
N VAL A 316 46.79 48.23 4.72
CA VAL A 316 45.66 47.28 4.77
C VAL A 316 44.39 48.07 5.12
N SER A 317 43.36 48.01 4.29
CA SER A 317 41.97 48.38 4.60
C SER A 317 41.05 47.23 4.21
#